data_AF-A0A671EHQ0-F1
#
_entry.id   AF-A0A671EHQ0-F1
#
_cell.length_a   1.000
_cell.length_b   1.000
_cell.length_c   1.000
_cell.angle_alpha   90.00
_cell.angle_beta   90.00
_cell.angle_gamma   90.00
#
_symmetry.space_group_name_H-M   'P 1'
#
loop_
_entity.id
_entity.type
_entity.pdbx_description
1 polymer ?
#
loop_
_entity_poly.entity_id
_entity_poly.type
_entity_poly.pdbx_seq_one_letter_code
_entity_poly.pdbx_strand_id
1 'polypeptide(L)'
;MEESSTPLVGCSKPHLEKLTLITRVLESSPGVTEVTIVEKAPAERHMISSWEQKNNCVLPEDVKNFYLMTNGFHMTWSVKLDEHTIPLGNMAINSITKLTQLNQSSMYSLPNAPTLADLEDDAEEDNLW
;
A
#
# COMPACT_ATOMS: atom_id res chain seq x y z
N MET A 1 22.86 -16.67 -24.03
CA MET A 1 22.74 -17.47 -22.80
C MET A 1 21.49 -16.95 -22.12
N GLU A 2 20.36 -17.58 -22.43
CA GLU A 2 19.04 -17.25 -21.87
C GLU A 2 19.05 -17.53 -20.37
N GLU A 3 18.84 -16.51 -19.54
CA GLU A 3 18.42 -16.72 -18.15
C GLU A 3 16.90 -16.83 -18.12
N SER A 4 16.45 -18.07 -18.07
CA SER A 4 15.08 -18.50 -17.83
C SER A 4 14.58 -17.92 -16.50
N SER A 5 13.60 -17.02 -16.58
CA SER A 5 12.82 -16.57 -15.44
C SER A 5 12.03 -17.75 -14.89
N THR A 6 12.43 -18.23 -13.72
CA THR A 6 11.69 -19.23 -12.95
C THR A 6 10.53 -18.52 -12.23
N PRO A 7 9.26 -18.93 -12.44
CA PRO A 7 8.19 -18.48 -11.57
C PRO A 7 8.34 -19.20 -10.23
N LEU A 8 8.74 -18.49 -9.19
CA LEU A 8 8.72 -18.98 -7.81
C LEU A 8 7.26 -19.10 -7.34
N VAL A 9 6.60 -20.16 -7.81
CA VAL A 9 5.36 -20.67 -7.25
C VAL A 9 5.73 -21.38 -5.94
N GLY A 10 5.53 -20.71 -4.81
CA GLY A 10 5.73 -21.36 -3.51
C GLY A 10 5.98 -20.45 -2.32
N CYS A 11 5.08 -19.51 -2.03
CA CYS A 11 4.96 -19.03 -0.65
C CYS A 11 3.48 -18.84 -0.31
N SER A 12 2.77 -19.95 -0.14
CA SER A 12 1.41 -19.97 0.42
C SER A 12 1.49 -19.56 1.89
N LYS A 13 1.59 -18.26 2.15
CA LYS A 13 1.34 -17.69 3.48
C LYS A 13 -0.13 -17.27 3.55
N PRO A 14 -0.88 -17.67 4.59
CA PRO A 14 -2.30 -17.32 4.76
C PRO A 14 -2.55 -15.80 4.85
N HIS A 15 -1.50 -14.99 4.94
CA HIS A 15 -1.58 -13.53 4.96
C HIS A 15 -1.64 -12.88 3.57
N LEU A 16 -1.33 -13.61 2.50
CA LEU A 16 -1.71 -13.17 1.16
C LEU A 16 -3.22 -12.94 1.11
N GLU A 17 -4.03 -13.63 1.93
CA GLU A 17 -5.49 -13.48 1.92
C GLU A 17 -5.95 -12.03 2.09
N LYS A 18 -5.23 -11.20 2.87
CA LYS A 18 -5.54 -9.77 3.01
C LYS A 18 -5.28 -8.99 1.71
N LEU A 19 -4.19 -9.30 1.00
CA LEU A 19 -3.95 -8.77 -0.35
C LEU A 19 -4.88 -9.41 -1.39
N THR A 20 -5.28 -10.68 -1.20
CA THR A 20 -6.26 -11.33 -2.07
C THR A 20 -7.61 -10.65 -2.05
N LEU A 21 -7.95 -9.90 -1.00
CA LEU A 21 -9.18 -9.12 -1.00
C LEU A 21 -9.10 -8.02 -2.06
N ILE A 22 -7.95 -7.35 -2.19
CA ILE A 22 -7.69 -6.36 -3.24
C ILE A 22 -7.68 -7.04 -4.61
N THR A 23 -6.98 -8.18 -4.76
CA THR A 23 -6.94 -8.93 -6.02
C THR A 23 -8.33 -9.40 -6.44
N ARG A 24 -9.13 -9.93 -5.49
CA ARG A 24 -10.51 -10.39 -5.74
C ARG A 24 -11.44 -9.24 -6.11
N VAL A 25 -11.32 -8.08 -5.46
CA VAL A 25 -12.12 -6.89 -5.83
C VAL A 25 -11.77 -6.45 -7.25
N LEU A 26 -10.49 -6.42 -7.60
CA LEU A 26 -10.05 -6.08 -8.95
C LEU A 26 -10.52 -7.11 -9.98
N GLU A 27 -10.36 -8.40 -9.71
CA GLU A 27 -10.85 -9.48 -10.60
C GLU A 27 -12.38 -9.51 -10.72
N SER A 28 -13.11 -9.08 -9.68
CA SER A 28 -14.57 -8.96 -9.73
C SER A 28 -15.06 -7.77 -10.55
N SER A 29 -14.18 -6.82 -10.87
CA SER A 29 -14.52 -5.62 -11.61
C SER A 29 -14.65 -5.92 -13.10
N PRO A 30 -15.81 -5.68 -13.74
CA PRO A 30 -16.02 -5.99 -15.14
C PRO A 30 -15.08 -5.14 -16.01
N GLY A 31 -14.22 -5.83 -16.78
CA GLY A 31 -13.23 -5.20 -17.64
C GLY A 31 -11.82 -5.16 -17.05
N VAL A 32 -11.58 -5.48 -15.78
CA VAL A 32 -10.22 -5.59 -15.25
C VAL A 32 -9.58 -6.90 -15.71
N THR A 33 -8.36 -6.81 -16.23
CA THR A 33 -7.56 -7.94 -16.75
C THR A 33 -6.08 -7.77 -16.37
N GLU A 34 -5.27 -8.82 -16.49
CA GLU A 34 -3.81 -8.77 -16.24
C GLU A 34 -3.42 -8.21 -14.87
N VAL A 35 -4.13 -8.65 -13.81
CA VAL A 35 -3.74 -8.28 -12.44
C VAL A 35 -2.42 -8.97 -12.10
N THR A 36 -1.39 -8.17 -11.86
CA THR A 36 -0.04 -8.64 -11.53
C THR A 36 0.37 -8.08 -10.19
N ILE A 37 0.79 -8.96 -9.27
CA ILE A 37 1.36 -8.58 -7.98
C ILE A 37 2.83 -8.97 -7.96
N VAL A 38 3.68 -7.98 -7.73
CA VAL A 38 5.11 -8.16 -7.49
C VAL A 38 5.35 -8.08 -6.00
N GLU A 39 5.49 -9.24 -5.39
CA GLU A 39 5.86 -9.37 -3.99
C GLU A 39 7.34 -9.01 -3.81
N LYS A 40 7.64 -8.24 -2.75
CA LYS A 40 9.01 -7.98 -2.33
C LYS A 40 9.38 -8.83 -1.15
N ALA A 41 10.66 -9.20 -1.10
CA ALA A 41 11.25 -9.91 0.04
C ALA A 41 10.95 -9.16 1.35
N PRO A 42 10.76 -9.88 2.47
CA PRO A 42 10.56 -9.25 3.78
C PRO A 42 11.70 -8.31 4.16
N ALA A 43 11.40 -7.23 4.88
CA ALA A 43 12.43 -6.35 5.43
C ALA A 43 13.05 -6.99 6.67
N GLU A 44 14.35 -6.80 6.86
CA GLU A 44 14.99 -7.24 8.10
C GLU A 44 14.70 -6.26 9.23
N ARG A 45 14.62 -6.76 10.48
CA ARG A 45 14.39 -5.93 11.68
C ARG A 45 15.38 -4.77 11.76
N HIS A 46 16.64 -5.02 11.40
CA HIS A 46 17.69 -4.00 11.45
C HIS A 46 17.42 -2.85 10.46
N MET A 47 16.79 -3.12 9.31
CA MET A 47 16.42 -2.10 8.33
C MET A 47 15.32 -1.18 8.87
N ILE A 48 14.36 -1.76 9.58
CA ILE A 48 13.29 -1.02 10.26
C ILE A 48 13.90 -0.13 11.34
N SER A 49 14.70 -0.69 12.24
CA SER A 49 15.36 0.08 13.29
C SER A 49 16.28 1.17 12.74
N SER A 50 17.01 0.90 11.64
CA SER A 50 17.85 1.90 10.98
C SER A 50 17.01 3.04 10.39
N TRP A 51 15.85 2.72 9.80
CA TRP A 51 14.93 3.74 9.29
C TRP A 51 14.33 4.59 10.42
N GLU A 52 13.91 3.96 11.51
CA GLU A 52 13.38 4.64 12.70
C GLU A 52 14.41 5.61 13.32
N GLN A 53 15.65 5.14 13.48
CA GLN A 53 16.75 5.98 13.96
C GLN A 53 17.04 7.14 13.00
N LYS A 54 17.01 6.90 11.68
CA LYS A 54 17.27 7.93 10.67
C LYS A 54 16.17 9.00 10.61
N ASN A 55 14.92 8.62 10.79
CA ASN A 55 13.76 9.54 10.73
C ASN A 55 13.34 10.02 12.12
N ASN A 56 14.05 9.61 13.18
CA ASN A 56 13.79 9.98 14.56
C ASN A 56 12.33 9.70 14.99
N CYS A 57 11.75 8.61 14.46
CA CYS A 57 10.34 8.25 14.66
C CYS A 57 10.18 6.74 14.86
N VAL A 58 9.06 6.34 15.47
CA VAL A 58 8.74 4.93 15.72
C VAL A 58 7.58 4.54 14.83
N LEU A 59 7.75 3.48 14.04
CA LEU A 59 6.67 2.94 13.22
C LEU A 59 5.63 2.23 14.12
N PRO A 60 4.33 2.37 13.85
CA PRO A 60 3.31 1.56 14.50
C PRO A 60 3.58 0.06 14.32
N GLU A 61 3.18 -0.75 15.30
CA GLU A 61 3.48 -2.18 15.31
C GLU A 61 2.91 -2.90 14.08
N ASP A 62 1.72 -2.52 13.63
CA ASP A 62 1.10 -3.07 12.42
C ASP A 62 1.93 -2.78 11.16
N VAL A 63 2.51 -1.59 11.07
CA VAL A 63 3.36 -1.19 9.93
C VAL A 63 4.69 -1.93 9.97
N LYS A 64 5.27 -2.10 11.16
CA LYS A 64 6.48 -2.93 11.34
C LYS A 64 6.21 -4.36 10.91
N ASN A 65 5.11 -4.95 11.39
CA ASN A 65 4.72 -6.32 11.03
C ASN A 65 4.48 -6.46 9.52
N PHE A 66 3.89 -5.45 8.88
CA PHE A 66 3.78 -5.41 7.43
C PHE A 66 5.15 -5.46 6.77
N TYR A 67 6.10 -4.60 7.14
CA TYR A 67 7.44 -4.57 6.54
C TYR A 67 8.28 -5.83 6.83
N LEU A 68 8.15 -6.40 8.03
CA LEU A 68 8.75 -7.68 8.41
C LEU A 68 8.16 -8.87 7.65
N MET A 69 6.98 -8.70 7.05
CA MET A 69 6.33 -9.71 6.24
C MET A 69 6.58 -9.52 4.75
N THR A 70 6.51 -8.27 4.27
CA THR A 70 6.74 -7.88 2.87
C THR A 70 7.29 -6.46 2.81
N ASN A 71 8.44 -6.25 2.16
CA ASN A 71 9.09 -4.93 2.12
C ASN A 71 8.47 -4.01 1.06
N GLY A 72 7.16 -3.76 1.19
CA GLY A 72 6.32 -3.14 0.19
C GLY A 72 5.88 -4.12 -0.90
N PHE A 73 5.02 -3.66 -1.80
CA PHE A 73 4.55 -4.43 -2.95
C PHE A 73 4.30 -3.51 -4.14
N HIS A 74 4.19 -4.09 -5.32
CA HIS A 74 3.75 -3.37 -6.51
C HIS A 74 2.66 -4.18 -7.18
N MET A 75 1.52 -3.56 -7.41
CA MET A 75 0.35 -4.19 -7.99
C MET A 75 -0.10 -3.36 -9.17
N THR A 76 -0.18 -3.99 -10.33
CA THR A 76 -0.65 -3.35 -11.56
C THR A 76 -1.81 -4.14 -12.11
N TRP A 77 -2.78 -3.44 -12.71
CA TRP A 77 -3.87 -4.08 -13.42
C TRP A 77 -4.17 -3.33 -14.70
N SER A 78 -4.51 -4.08 -15.73
CA SER A 78 -5.01 -3.55 -16.99
C SER A 78 -6.54 -3.56 -16.98
N VAL A 79 -7.13 -2.79 -17.87
CA VAL A 79 -8.53 -2.94 -18.23
C VAL A 79 -8.64 -3.26 -19.71
N LYS A 80 -9.54 -4.17 -20.06
CA LYS A 80 -9.91 -4.46 -21.43
C LYS A 80 -11.04 -3.53 -21.84
N LEU A 81 -10.73 -2.61 -22.75
CA LEU A 81 -11.69 -1.75 -23.43
C LEU A 81 -11.74 -2.16 -24.90
N ASP A 82 -12.86 -2.76 -25.31
CA ASP A 82 -13.04 -3.36 -26.63
C ASP A 82 -11.97 -4.41 -26.99
N GLU A 83 -11.15 -4.14 -28.02
CA GLU A 83 -10.03 -4.98 -28.48
C GLU A 83 -8.69 -4.60 -27.81
N HIS A 84 -8.65 -3.55 -27.00
CA HIS A 84 -7.42 -3.02 -26.42
C HIS A 84 -7.34 -3.29 -24.91
N THR A 85 -6.23 -3.88 -24.49
CA THR A 85 -5.86 -3.98 -23.07
C THR A 85 -5.01 -2.77 -22.70
N ILE A 86 -5.52 -1.94 -21.78
CA ILE A 86 -4.87 -0.69 -21.37
C ILE A 86 -4.42 -0.84 -19.91
N PRO A 87 -3.13 -0.65 -19.59
CA PRO A 87 -2.66 -0.61 -18.20
C PRO A 87 -3.24 0.65 -17.53
N LEU A 88 -4.18 0.46 -16.61
CA LEU A 88 -4.93 1.56 -16.00
C LEU A 88 -4.60 1.73 -14.52
N GLY A 89 -4.30 0.63 -13.84
CA GLY A 89 -4.07 0.60 -12.42
C GLY A 89 -2.63 0.39 -12.03
N ASN A 90 -2.16 1.19 -11.07
CA ASN A 90 -0.88 1.01 -10.43
C ASN A 90 -0.98 1.37 -8.94
N MET A 91 -0.80 0.38 -8.08
CA MET A 91 -0.73 0.54 -6.64
C MET A 91 0.63 0.05 -6.17
N ALA A 92 1.43 0.94 -5.58
CA ALA A 92 2.75 0.62 -5.09
C ALA A 92 2.91 1.02 -3.62
N ILE A 93 3.31 0.06 -2.78
CA ILE A 93 3.83 0.35 -1.45
C ILE A 93 5.35 0.35 -1.51
N ASN A 94 5.94 1.47 -1.10
CA ASN A 94 7.37 1.64 -1.06
C ASN A 94 8.01 0.73 -0.02
N SER A 95 9.22 0.29 -0.33
CA SER A 95 10.08 -0.40 0.64
C SER A 95 10.47 0.56 1.75
N ILE A 96 10.76 0.02 2.94
CA ILE A 96 11.02 0.84 4.12
C ILE A 96 12.15 1.86 3.93
N THR A 97 13.18 1.50 3.17
CA THR A 97 14.31 2.40 2.85
C THR A 97 13.92 3.61 2.03
N LYS A 98 12.81 3.53 1.29
CA LYS A 98 12.24 4.59 0.46
C LYS A 98 11.10 5.33 1.14
N LEU A 99 10.72 4.95 2.36
CA LEU A 99 9.77 5.72 3.13
C LEU A 99 10.40 7.05 3.54
N THR A 100 9.66 8.12 3.33
CA THR A 100 10.01 9.46 3.77
C THR A 100 8.98 9.90 4.79
N GLN A 101 9.43 10.45 5.91
CA GLN A 101 8.54 11.10 6.84
C GLN A 101 7.80 12.24 6.11
N LEU A 102 6.47 12.17 6.11
CA LEU A 102 5.65 13.31 5.76
C LEU A 102 5.69 14.24 6.98
N ASN A 103 6.71 15.08 7.04
CA ASN A 103 6.64 16.26 7.91
C ASN A 103 5.43 17.07 7.47
N GLN A 104 4.71 17.68 8.42
CA GLN A 104 3.66 18.65 8.13
C GLN A 104 4.24 19.63 7.11
N SER A 105 3.91 19.45 5.84
CA SER A 105 4.36 20.36 4.82
C SER A 105 3.81 21.71 5.23
N SER A 106 4.63 22.75 5.15
CA SER A 106 4.23 24.09 5.55
C SER A 106 2.98 24.61 4.81
N MET A 107 2.58 23.91 3.75
CA MET A 107 1.29 24.02 3.06
C MET A 107 0.07 23.76 3.96
N TYR A 108 0.14 22.81 4.91
CA TYR A 108 -0.95 22.52 5.85
C TYR A 108 -0.85 23.32 7.16
N SER A 109 0.24 24.07 7.36
CA SER A 109 0.37 25.02 8.47
C SER A 109 -0.01 26.46 8.09
N LEU A 110 -0.58 26.66 6.91
CA LEU A 110 -1.21 27.94 6.59
C LEU A 110 -2.41 28.13 7.53
N PRO A 111 -2.63 29.34 8.07
CA PRO A 111 -3.71 29.59 9.03
C PRO A 111 -5.12 29.28 8.50
N ASN A 112 -5.27 29.13 7.17
CA ASN A 112 -6.52 28.82 6.48
C ASN A 112 -6.44 27.52 5.65
N ALA A 113 -5.44 26.66 5.86
CA ALA A 113 -5.43 25.37 5.18
C ALA A 113 -6.52 24.47 5.77
N PRO A 114 -7.29 23.75 4.94
CA PRO A 114 -8.23 22.76 5.45
C PRO A 114 -7.45 21.71 6.25
N THR A 115 -7.80 21.58 7.51
CA THR A 115 -7.22 20.65 8.46
C THR A 115 -8.13 19.44 8.64
N LEU A 116 -7.62 18.38 9.26
CA LEU A 116 -8.44 17.22 9.63
C LEU A 116 -9.62 17.59 10.55
N ALA A 117 -9.55 18.72 11.26
CA ALA A 117 -10.64 19.22 12.10
C ALA A 117 -11.84 19.77 11.29
N ASP A 118 -11.65 20.13 10.02
CA ASP A 118 -12.75 20.62 9.17
C ASP A 118 -13.66 19.49 8.65
N LEU A 119 -13.27 18.22 8.86
CA LEU A 119 -14.03 17.02 8.48
C LEU A 119 -14.77 16.38 9.67
N GLU A 120 -14.68 16.97 10.86
CA GLU A 120 -15.53 16.60 12.00
C GLU A 120 -16.94 17.18 11.73
N ASP A 121 -17.68 16.50 10.86
CA ASP A 121 -19.11 16.71 10.66
C ASP A 121 -19.81 16.25 11.94
N ASP A 122 -20.40 17.19 12.68
CA ASP A 122 -21.16 16.95 13.91
C ASP A 122 -22.33 15.99 13.65
N ALA A 123 -22.05 14.69 13.65
CA ALA A 123 -23.06 13.65 13.75
C ALA A 123 -23.50 13.50 15.22
N GLU A 124 -24.00 14.60 15.81
CA GLU A 124 -24.66 14.64 17.11
C GLU A 124 -26.10 15.15 16.91
N GLU A 125 -26.86 14.48 16.05
CA GLU A 125 -28.33 14.49 16.08
C GLU A 125 -28.79 13.05 16.38
N ASP A 126 -29.03 12.77 17.67
CA ASP A 126 -30.39 12.52 18.22
C ASP A 126 -30.27 11.68 19.50
N ASN A 127 -30.21 12.33 20.67
CA ASN A 127 -30.47 11.66 21.96
C ASN A 127 -30.81 12.63 23.09
N LEU A 128 -31.83 13.48 22.89
CA LEU A 128 -32.50 14.17 23.99
C LEU A 128 -34.03 14.12 23.84
N TRP A 129 -34.60 13.05 24.43
CA TRP A 129 -35.95 12.87 25.00
C TRP A 129 -37.19 12.97 24.11
#